data_AF-A0A935DC80-F1
#
_entry.id   AF-A0A935DC80-F1
#
_cell.length_a   1.000
_cell.length_b   1.000
_cell.length_c   1.000
_cell.angle_alpha   90.00
_cell.angle_beta   90.00
_cell.angle_gamma   90.00
#
_symmetry.space_group_name_H-M   'P 1'
#
loop_
_entity.id
_entity.type
_entity.pdbx_description
1 polymer ?
#
loop_
_entity_poly.entity_id
_entity_poly.type
_entity_poly.pdbx_seq_one_letter_code
_entity_poly.pdbx_strand_id
1 'polypeptide(L)' 'MKGVEILYDDKGNKRYVQLDVNTIVNEPEAVEELLDVIICEARKNEPSISLEELKVRSKKVKKK' A
#
# COMPACT_ATOMS: atom_id res chain seq x y z
N MET A 1 -2.45 -13.42 10.13
CA MET A 1 -1.14 -13.42 10.82
C MET A 1 -1.38 -13.22 12.30
N LYS A 2 -0.58 -13.84 13.18
CA LYS A 2 -0.62 -13.50 14.60
C LYS A 2 0.02 -12.12 14.79
N GLY A 3 -0.61 -11.23 15.55
CA GLY A 3 -0.08 -9.89 15.84
C GLY A 3 -0.34 -8.82 14.76
N VAL A 4 -1.30 -9.04 13.85
CA VAL A 4 -1.75 -8.05 12.88
C VAL A 4 -3.27 -7.91 12.96
N GLU A 5 -3.76 -6.69 13.16
CA GLU A 5 -5.19 -6.39 13.18
C GLU A 5 -5.51 -5.08 12.45
N ILE A 6 -6.62 -5.06 11.70
CA ILE A 6 -7.12 -3.86 11.04
C ILE A 6 -8.23 -3.27 11.89
N LEU A 7 -8.08 -2.01 12.28
CA LEU A 7 -9.07 -1.27 13.04
C LEU A 7 -9.91 -0.40 12.10
N TYR A 8 -11.22 -0.51 12.25
CA TYR A 8 -12.21 0.20 11.44
C TYR A 8 -12.79 1.38 12.22
N ASP A 9 -13.22 2.42 11.51
CA ASP A 9 -14.02 3.49 12.10
C ASP A 9 -15.49 3.06 12.30
N ASP A 10 -16.27 3.93 12.93
CA ASP A 10 -17.71 3.70 13.20
C ASP A 10 -18.54 3.52 11.91
N LYS A 11 -18.00 3.85 10.75
CA LYS A 11 -18.62 3.71 9.43
C LYS A 11 -18.10 2.48 8.66
N GLY A 12 -17.26 1.65 9.28
CA GLY A 12 -16.68 0.46 8.68
C GLY A 12 -15.54 0.72 7.70
N ASN A 13 -14.93 1.92 7.70
CA ASN A 13 -13.76 2.22 6.89
C ASN A 13 -12.49 1.79 7.64
N LYS A 14 -11.57 1.12 6.94
CA LYS A 14 -10.24 0.80 7.47
C LYS A 14 -9.51 2.10 7.83
N ARG A 15 -9.06 2.23 9.09
CA ARG A 15 -8.45 3.48 9.58
C ARG A 15 -7.06 3.30 10.15
N TYR A 16 -6.84 2.20 10.88
CA TYR A 16 -5.54 1.90 11.47
C TYR A 16 -5.17 0.44 11.27
N VAL A 17 -3.87 0.16 11.30
CA VAL A 17 -3.32 -1.20 11.36
C VAL A 17 -2.52 -1.30 12.65
N GLN A 18 -2.84 -2.28 13.47
CA GLN A 18 -2.08 -2.62 14.66
C GLN A 18 -1.12 -3.76 14.31
N LEU A 19 0.17 -3.54 14.58
CA LEU A 19 1.23 -4.50 14.36
C LEU A 19 1.98 -4.72 15.68
N ASP A 20 2.11 -5.98 16.09
CA ASP A 20 3.01 -6.35 17.18
C ASP A 20 4.46 -6.08 16.76
N VAL A 21 5.22 -5.43 17.62
CA VAL A 21 6.63 -5.11 17.36
C VAL A 21 7.44 -6.38 17.08
N ASN A 22 7.10 -7.48 17.77
CA ASN A 22 7.74 -8.78 17.52
C ASN A 22 7.50 -9.28 16.10
N THR A 23 6.32 -9.03 15.52
CA THR A 23 6.01 -9.42 14.13
C THR A 23 6.83 -8.61 13.14
N ILE A 24 7.08 -7.32 13.43
CA ILE A 24 7.97 -6.47 12.60
C ILE A 24 9.40 -7.01 12.59
N VAL A 25 9.90 -7.47 13.73
CA VAL A 25 11.28 -7.98 13.86
C VAL A 25 11.43 -9.37 13.26
N ASN A 26 10.46 -10.25 13.50
CA ASN A 26 10.57 -11.66 13.12
C ASN A 26 10.13 -11.92 11.67
N GLU A 27 9.21 -11.12 11.14
CA GLU A 27 8.58 -11.33 9.84
C GLU A 27 8.50 -10.02 9.04
N PRO A 28 9.62 -9.29 8.82
CA PRO A 28 9.61 -7.98 8.17
C PRO A 28 9.04 -8.03 6.74
N GLU A 29 9.36 -9.08 5.97
CA GLU A 29 8.85 -9.25 4.60
C GLU A 29 7.32 -9.37 4.57
N ALA A 30 6.73 -10.13 5.51
CA ALA A 30 5.28 -10.28 5.59
C ALA A 30 4.58 -8.97 5.98
N VAL A 31 5.25 -8.12 6.78
CA VAL A 31 4.76 -6.77 7.08
C VAL A 31 4.83 -5.86 5.84
N GLU A 32 5.92 -5.93 5.07
CA GLU A 32 6.04 -5.19 3.81
C GLU A 32 4.95 -5.58 2.80
N GLU A 33 4.74 -6.89 2.58
CA GLU A 33 3.69 -7.39 1.69
C GLU A 33 2.29 -6.92 2.14
N LEU A 34 2.02 -6.96 3.44
CA LEU A 34 0.76 -6.47 3.99
C LEU A 34 0.57 -4.97 3.70
N LEU A 35 1.60 -4.16 3.92
CA LEU A 35 1.54 -2.72 3.67
C LEU A 35 1.30 -2.43 2.19
N ASP A 36 1.97 -3.14 1.29
CA ASP A 36 1.78 -3.01 -0.15
C ASP A 36 0.34 -3.30 -0.58
N VAL A 37 -0.26 -4.36 -0.04
CA VAL A 37 -1.67 -4.70 -0.31
C VAL A 37 -2.60 -3.60 0.19
N ILE A 38 -2.39 -3.09 1.42
CA ILE A 38 -3.24 -2.04 1.99
C ILE A 38 -3.15 -0.76 1.16
N ILE A 39 -1.94 -0.38 0.74
CA ILE A 39 -1.73 0.79 -0.13
C ILE A 39 -2.41 0.57 -1.47
N CYS A 40 -2.24 -0.60 -2.10
CA CYS A 40 -2.91 -0.93 -3.36
C CYS A 40 -4.43 -0.84 -3.25
N GLU A 41 -5.02 -1.39 -2.19
CA GLU A 41 -6.47 -1.34 -1.96
C GLU A 41 -6.96 0.09 -1.73
N ALA A 42 -6.24 0.91 -0.97
CA ALA A 42 -6.59 2.30 -0.72
C ALA A 42 -6.58 3.13 -2.02
N ARG A 43 -5.64 2.81 -2.91
CA ARG A 43 -5.44 3.51 -4.19
C ARG A 43 -6.25 2.95 -5.35
N LYS A 44 -7.06 1.91 -5.13
CA LYS A 44 -7.81 1.22 -6.22
C LYS A 44 -8.72 2.12 -7.05
N ASN A 45 -9.19 3.23 -6.46
CA ASN A 45 -10.09 4.19 -7.09
C ASN A 45 -9.35 5.45 -7.59
N GLU A 46 -8.03 5.54 -7.42
CA GLU A 46 -7.25 6.65 -7.94
C GLU A 46 -7.23 6.60 -9.49
N PRO A 47 -7.18 7.77 -10.15
CA PRO A 47 -7.04 7.82 -11.60
C PRO A 47 -5.72 7.17 -12.03
N SER A 48 -5.83 6.00 -12.65
CA SER A 48 -4.71 5.30 -13.26
C SER A 48 -4.44 5.80 -14.68
N ILE A 49 -3.17 5.88 -15.06
CA ILE A 49 -2.78 6.12 -16.46
C ILE A 49 -2.42 4.80 -17.14
N SER A 50 -2.57 4.75 -18.46
CA SER A 50 -2.11 3.60 -19.23
C SER A 50 -0.58 3.49 -19.20
N LEU A 51 -0.06 2.26 -19.37
CA LEU A 51 1.38 2.02 -19.47
C LEU A 51 2.03 2.82 -20.62
N GLU A 52 1.32 2.98 -21.73
CA GLU A 52 1.80 3.76 -22.87
C GLU A 52 1.90 5.25 -22.54
N GLU A 53 0.92 5.79 -21.82
CA GLU A 53 0.97 7.17 -21.34
C GLU A 53 2.13 7.39 -20.35
N LEU A 54 2.39 6.42 -19.47
CA LEU A 54 3.53 6.45 -18.55
C LEU A 54 4.88 6.50 -19.30
N LYS A 55 5.05 5.68 -20.36
CA LYS A 55 6.26 5.67 -21.20
C LYS A 55 6.50 7.03 -21.88
N VAL A 56 5.44 7.68 -22.33
CA VAL A 56 5.53 9.01 -22.96
C VAL A 56 5.93 10.07 -21.94
N ARG A 57 5.31 10.07 -20.74
CA ARG A 57 5.63 11.03 -19.66
C ARG A 57 7.08 10.89 -19.18
N SER A 58 7.54 9.66 -18.95
CA SER A 58 8.91 9.41 -18.45
C SER A 58 10.00 9.74 -19.47
N LYS A 59 9.73 9.63 -20.78
CA LYS A 59 10.63 10.14 -21.83
C LYS A 59 10.75 11.67 -21.86
N LYS A 60 9.69 12.41 -21.47
CA LYS A 60 9.73 13.87 -21.35
C LYS A 60 10.58 14.34 -20.16
N VAL A 61 10.57 13.57 -19.06
CA VAL A 61 11.38 13.87 -17.86
C VAL A 61 12.88 13.70 -18.13
N LYS A 62 13.29 12.73 -18.97
CA LYS A 62 14.70 12.49 -19.34
C LYS A 62 15.31 13.52 -20.30
N LYS A 63 14.57 14.54 -20.74
CA LYS A 63 15.04 15.57 -21.70
C LYS A 63 15.53 16.87 -21.02
N LYS A 64 15.92 16.82 -19.75
CA LYS A 64 16.60 17.93 -19.06
C LYS A 64 18.01 17.52 -18.68
#